data_AF-A0A1B6NU86-F1
#
_entry.id   AF-A0A1B6NU86-F1
#
_cell.length_a   1.000
_cell.length_b   1.000
_cell.length_c   1.000
_cell.angle_alpha   90.00
_cell.angle_beta   90.00
_cell.angle_gamma   90.00
#
_symmetry.space_group_name_H-M   'P 1'
#
loop_
_entity.id
_entity.type
_entity.pdbx_description
1 polymer ?
#
loop_
_entity_poly.entity_id
_entity_poly.type
_entity_poly.pdbx_seq_one_letter_code
_entity_poly.pdbx_strand_id
1 'polypeptide(L)' 'MALKCYATWSVFDLMRDYMDGTTSSSLYELRLGHETFGKETHAYSVAWADHEIDEAVGYADKIIFNSLSQLDR' A
#
# COMPACT_ATOMS: atom_id res chain seq x y z
N MET A 1 -8.88 3.80 -0.84
CA MET A 1 -9.32 3.21 0.45
C MET A 1 -8.14 3.07 1.40
N ALA A 2 -8.29 3.28 2.71
CA ALA A 2 -7.21 3.03 3.66
C ALA A 2 -7.36 1.64 4.32
N LEU A 3 -6.45 0.71 3.99
CA LEU A 3 -6.57 -0.70 4.41
C LEU A 3 -6.43 -0.91 5.92
N LYS A 4 -5.68 -0.04 6.59
CA LYS A 4 -5.60 -0.01 8.07
C LYS A 4 -6.96 0.06 8.77
N CYS A 5 -7.98 0.65 8.12
CA CYS A 5 -9.31 0.81 8.70
C CYS A 5 -10.25 -0.32 8.28
N TYR A 6 -10.07 -0.86 7.08
CA TYR A 6 -10.93 -1.89 6.51
C TYR A 6 -10.15 -2.74 5.51
N ALA A 7 -9.98 -4.02 5.82
CA ALA A 7 -9.18 -4.96 5.01
C ALA A 7 -9.91 -6.31 4.74
N THR A 8 -11.24 -6.34 4.89
CA THR A 8 -12.03 -7.54 4.59
C THR A 8 -12.16 -7.69 3.07
N TRP A 9 -11.20 -8.34 2.46
CA TRP A 9 -10.99 -8.40 1.00
C TRP A 9 -12.11 -9.09 0.23
N SER A 10 -12.97 -9.88 0.88
CA SER A 10 -14.10 -10.56 0.24
C SER A 10 -15.15 -9.61 -0.38
N VAL A 11 -15.13 -8.32 -0.06
CA VAL A 11 -16.03 -7.31 -0.65
C VAL A 11 -15.33 -6.29 -1.55
N PHE A 12 -14.03 -6.47 -1.80
CA PHE A 12 -13.26 -5.51 -2.60
C PHE A 12 -13.76 -5.39 -4.04
N ASP A 13 -14.27 -6.47 -4.62
CA ASP A 13 -14.87 -6.44 -5.97
C ASP A 13 -16.03 -5.45 -6.09
N LEU A 14 -16.84 -5.27 -5.04
CA LEU A 14 -17.90 -4.27 -5.05
C LEU A 14 -17.34 -2.85 -4.85
N MET A 15 -16.35 -2.70 -3.97
CA MET A 15 -15.80 -1.40 -3.60
C MET A 15 -14.92 -0.81 -4.70
N ARG A 16 -14.22 -1.66 -5.46
CA ARG A 16 -13.28 -1.21 -6.50
C ARG A 16 -13.96 -0.39 -7.58
N ASP A 17 -15.24 -0.61 -7.87
CA ASP A 17 -15.96 0.16 -8.89
C ASP A 17 -16.15 1.64 -8.52
N TYR A 18 -16.09 1.96 -7.22
CA TYR A 18 -16.36 3.30 -6.70
C TYR A 18 -15.12 4.01 -6.16
N MET A 19 -13.96 3.35 -6.17
CA MET A 19 -12.71 3.90 -5.62
C MET A 19 -11.56 3.73 -6.60
N ASP A 20 -10.57 4.63 -6.52
CA ASP A 20 -9.43 4.64 -7.45
C ASP A 20 -8.29 3.71 -7.04
N GLY A 21 -8.35 3.14 -5.83
CA GLY A 21 -7.26 2.31 -5.33
C GLY A 21 -7.21 2.18 -3.81
N THR A 22 -6.04 1.78 -3.31
CA THR A 22 -5.76 1.58 -1.90
C THR A 22 -4.54 2.36 -1.43
N THR A 23 -4.53 2.70 -0.14
CA THR A 23 -3.37 3.20 0.57
C THR A 23 -3.09 2.30 1.77
N SER A 24 -1.82 2.00 1.97
CA SER A 24 -1.32 0.97 2.86
C SER A 24 -0.24 1.53 3.78
N SER A 25 -0.19 1.01 5.00
CA SER A 25 0.73 1.41 6.06
C SER A 25 1.78 0.35 6.42
N SER A 26 1.77 -0.78 5.72
CA SER A 26 2.72 -1.89 5.88
C SER A 26 2.86 -2.68 4.57
N LEU A 27 3.91 -3.52 4.46
CA LEU A 27 4.15 -4.36 3.28
C LEU A 27 2.98 -5.31 2.99
N TYR A 28 2.42 -5.96 4.01
CA TYR A 28 1.31 -6.90 3.82
C TYR A 28 0.01 -6.22 3.40
N GLU A 29 -0.28 -5.02 3.93
CA GLU A 29 -1.42 -4.23 3.45
C GLU A 29 -1.23 -3.82 1.98
N LEU A 30 -0.02 -3.41 1.61
CA LEU A 30 0.29 -3.03 0.23
C LEU A 30 0.12 -4.20 -0.73
N ARG A 31 0.69 -5.36 -0.37
CA ARG A 31 0.52 -6.60 -1.13
C ARG A 31 -0.94 -6.99 -1.27
N LEU A 32 -1.71 -6.90 -0.18
CA LEU A 32 -3.16 -7.16 -0.22
C LEU A 32 -3.88 -6.21 -1.18
N GLY A 33 -3.58 -4.90 -1.10
CA GLY A 33 -4.14 -3.89 -1.99
C GLY A 33 -3.83 -4.19 -3.46
N HIS A 34 -2.58 -4.54 -3.76
CA HIS A 34 -2.14 -4.89 -5.11
C HIS A 34 -2.80 -6.16 -5.64
N GLU A 35 -2.76 -7.26 -4.88
CA GLU A 35 -3.25 -8.56 -5.32
C GLU A 35 -4.78 -8.66 -5.35
N THR A 36 -5.49 -8.01 -4.43
CA THR A 36 -6.95 -8.22 -4.24
C THR A 36 -7.81 -7.02 -4.62
N PHE A 37 -7.37 -5.78 -4.39
CA PHE A 37 -8.13 -4.59 -4.78
C PHE A 37 -7.77 -4.15 -6.21
N GLY A 38 -6.48 -4.20 -6.55
CA GLY A 38 -5.90 -3.66 -7.77
C GLY A 38 -6.05 -2.13 -7.86
N LYS A 39 -6.03 -1.62 -9.11
CA LYS A 39 -5.96 -0.18 -9.40
C LYS A 39 -4.72 0.46 -8.76
N GLU A 40 -4.83 1.71 -8.31
CA GLU A 40 -3.70 2.44 -7.76
C GLU A 40 -3.38 1.99 -6.32
N THR A 41 -2.10 1.84 -6.02
CA THR A 41 -1.60 1.33 -4.75
C THR A 41 -0.57 2.29 -4.17
N HIS A 42 -0.90 2.90 -3.03
CA HIS A 42 -0.04 3.85 -2.34
C HIS A 42 0.55 3.22 -1.09
N ALA A 43 1.86 3.30 -0.93
CA ALA A 43 2.57 2.80 0.23
C ALA A 43 3.03 3.97 1.10
N TYR A 44 2.72 3.92 2.38
CA TYR A 44 3.30 4.78 3.41
C TYR A 44 3.82 3.91 4.55
N SER A 45 4.93 4.27 5.18
CA SER A 45 5.34 3.67 6.44
C SER A 45 6.08 4.70 7.27
N VAL A 46 5.91 4.62 8.59
CA VAL A 46 6.69 5.42 9.54
C VAL A 46 8.19 5.11 9.40
N ALA A 47 8.52 3.85 9.10
CA ALA A 47 9.87 3.39 8.81
C ALA A 47 9.79 2.12 7.93
N TRP A 48 10.37 2.20 6.73
CA TRP A 48 10.56 1.04 5.86
C TRP A 48 11.81 0.27 6.32
N ALA A 49 11.69 -1.05 6.51
CA ALA A 49 12.83 -1.90 6.76
C ALA A 49 13.58 -2.19 5.45
N ASP A 50 14.91 -2.33 5.52
CA ASP A 50 15.74 -2.58 4.33
C ASP A 50 15.36 -3.85 3.57
N HIS A 51 14.89 -4.87 4.27
CA HIS A 51 14.47 -6.13 3.66
C HIS A 51 13.04 -6.11 3.09
N GLU A 52 12.28 -5.03 3.33
CA GLU A 52 10.89 -4.90 2.88
C GLU A 52 10.75 -3.89 1.75
N ILE A 53 11.66 -2.92 1.63
CA ILE A 53 11.52 -1.78 0.72
C ILE A 53 11.51 -2.21 -0.75
N ASP A 54 12.35 -3.17 -1.13
CA ASP A 54 12.41 -3.67 -2.51
C ASP A 54 11.08 -4.32 -2.93
N GLU A 55 10.49 -5.10 -2.02
CA GLU A 55 9.19 -5.72 -2.25
C GLU A 55 8.06 -4.67 -2.25
N ALA A 56 8.13 -3.67 -1.36
CA ALA A 56 7.16 -2.58 -1.32
C ALA A 56 7.16 -1.75 -2.61
N VAL A 57 8.33 -1.44 -3.17
CA VAL A 57 8.45 -0.74 -4.45
C VAL A 57 7.88 -1.58 -5.61
N GLY A 58 8.00 -2.90 -5.53
CA GLY A 58 7.42 -3.81 -6.54
C GLY A 58 5.89 -3.78 -6.61
N TYR A 59 5.21 -3.51 -5.50
CA TYR A 59 3.74 -3.46 -5.46
C TYR A 59 3.15 -2.04 -5.54
N ALA A 60 3.91 -1.01 -5.18
CA ALA A 60 3.38 0.36 -5.07
C ALA A 60 3.52 1.18 -6.36
N ASP A 61 2.46 1.88 -6.74
CA ASP A 61 2.51 2.94 -7.75
C ASP A 61 3.14 4.23 -7.20
N LYS A 62 2.94 4.48 -5.90
CA LYS A 62 3.49 5.63 -5.18
C LYS A 62 3.95 5.22 -3.80
N ILE A 63 5.14 5.67 -3.41
CA ILE A 63 5.68 5.48 -2.07
C ILE A 63 5.88 6.82 -1.37
N ILE A 64 5.43 6.91 -0.13
CA ILE A 64 5.48 8.10 0.70
C ILE A 64 6.38 7.79 1.88
N PHE A 65 7.44 8.58 2.03
CA PHE A 65 8.39 8.48 3.13
C PHE A 65 8.03 9.47 4.23
N ASN A 66 8.20 9.05 5.49
CA ASN A 66 7.89 9.89 6.64
C ASN A 66 8.96 10.96 6.90
N SER A 67 10.20 10.75 6.43
CA SER A 67 11.31 11.71 6.58
C SER A 67 12.22 11.74 5.35
N LEU A 68 12.94 12.86 5.18
CA LEU A 68 13.97 12.99 4.15
C LEU A 68 15.08 11.97 4.33
N SER A 69 15.48 11.67 5.57
CA SER A 69 16.48 10.65 5.87
C SER A 69 16.10 9.24 5.41
N GLN A 70 14.80 8.95 5.32
CA GLN A 70 14.30 7.67 4.82
C GLN A 70 14.16 7.66 3.30
N LEU A 71 13.93 8.83 2.68
CA LEU A 71 13.93 9.01 1.23
C LEU A 71 15.36 8.93 0.65
N ASP A 72 16.35 9.47 1.36
CA ASP A 72 17.75 9.53 0.92
C ASP A 72 18.53 8.21 1.18
N ARG A 73 17.91 7.22 1.82
CA ARG A 73 18.52 5.93 2.16
C ARG A 73 18.48 4.97 0.97
#